data_AF-A0A0F2JCA9-F1
#
_entry.id   AF-A0A0F2JCA9-F1
#
_cell.length_a   1.000
_cell.length_b   1.000
_cell.length_c   1.000
_cell.angle_alpha   90.00
_cell.angle_beta   90.00
_cell.angle_gamma   90.00
#
_symmetry.space_group_name_H-M   'P 1'
#
loop_
_entity.id
_entity.type
_entity.pdbx_description
1 polymer ?
#
loop_
_entity_poly.entity_id
_entity_poly.type
_entity_poly.pdbx_seq_one_letter_code
_entity_poly.pdbx_strand_id
1 'polypeptide(L)' 'MSIGKGLDGLIINPLDKMMMASLITAEVLAGRDNYCVKYLKAFRNKQFKF' A
#
# COMPACT_ATOMS: atom_id res chain seq x y z
N MET A 1 0.04 -9.80 8.90
CA MET A 1 -0.47 -8.46 8.52
C MET A 1 -1.99 -8.43 8.70
N SER A 2 -2.54 -7.34 9.24
CA SER A 2 -3.98 -7.15 9.45
C SER A 2 -4.78 -7.10 8.14
N ILE A 3 -4.22 -6.51 7.08
CA ILE A 3 -4.86 -6.42 5.74
C ILE A 3 -5.24 -7.79 5.18
N GLY A 4 -4.33 -8.77 5.23
CA GLY A 4 -4.61 -10.15 4.81
C GLY A 4 -5.63 -10.89 5.68
N LYS A 5 -6.00 -10.33 6.85
CA LYS A 5 -7.04 -10.88 7.74
C LYS A 5 -8.40 -10.16 7.58
N GLY A 6 -8.57 -9.30 6.58
CA GLY A 6 -9.82 -8.59 6.34
C GLY A 6 -9.92 -7.24 7.07
N LEU A 7 -8.81 -6.51 7.21
CA LEU A 7 -8.86 -5.13 7.68
C LEU A 7 -9.60 -4.24 6.67
N ASP A 8 -10.62 -3.51 7.15
CA ASP A 8 -11.42 -2.58 6.34
C ASP A 8 -11.04 -1.12 6.54
N GLY A 9 -10.45 -0.76 7.69
CA GLY A 9 -10.08 0.62 8.01
C GLY A 9 -8.96 0.72 9.04
N LEU A 10 -8.20 1.81 8.97
CA LEU A 10 -7.06 2.07 9.86
C LEU A 10 -6.80 3.58 9.95
N ILE A 11 -6.56 4.09 11.17
CA ILE A 11 -6.08 5.46 11.38
C ILE A 11 -4.55 5.44 11.37
N ILE A 12 -3.94 6.16 10.42
CA ILE A 12 -2.50 6.15 10.17
C ILE A 12 -1.98 7.54 9.81
N ASN A 13 -0.65 7.70 9.83
CA ASN A 13 0.00 8.87 9.26
C ASN A 13 0.18 8.70 7.74
N PRO A 14 -0.53 9.46 6.89
CA PRO A 14 -0.40 9.35 5.44
C PRO A 14 0.90 9.95 4.89
N LEU A 15 1.64 10.73 5.69
CA LEU A 15 2.93 11.31 5.30
C LEU A 15 4.11 10.38 5.57
N ASP A 16 3.89 9.31 6.34
CA ASP A 16 4.92 8.29 6.56
C ASP A 16 5.06 7.42 5.31
N LYS A 17 6.17 7.63 4.58
CA LYS A 17 6.42 6.95 3.31
C LYS A 17 6.58 5.45 3.47
N MET A 18 7.23 4.98 4.54
CA MET A 18 7.47 3.56 4.78
C MET A 18 6.16 2.84 5.12
N MET A 19 5.30 3.48 5.91
CA MET A 19 3.98 2.99 6.25
C MET A 19 3.07 2.90 5.02
N MET A 20 2.99 3.97 4.23
CA MET A 20 2.18 4.00 3.01
C MET A 20 2.68 3.02 1.95
N ALA A 21 4.01 2.89 1.81
CA ALA A 21 4.61 1.87 0.95
C ALA A 21 4.15 0.46 1.35
N SER A 22 4.21 0.14 2.65
CA SER A 22 3.80 -1.15 3.18
C SER A 22 2.30 -1.42 3.00
N LEU A 23 1.47 -0.38 3.07
CA LEU A 23 0.03 -0.49 2.82
C LEU A 23 -0.27 -0.79 1.35
N ILE A 24 0.36 -0.03 0.43
CA ILE A 24 0.19 -0.23 -1.01
C ILE A 24 0.63 -1.64 -1.42
N THR A 25 1.77 -2.12 -0.93
CA THR A 25 2.24 -3.47 -1.24
C THR A 25 1.35 -4.55 -0.63
N ALA A 26 0.87 -4.37 0.60
CA ALA A 26 -0.04 -5.32 1.25
C ALA A 26 -1.39 -5.42 0.52
N GLU A 27 -1.95 -4.31 0.03
CA GLU A 27 -3.18 -4.32 -0.77
C GLU A 27 -3.02 -5.06 -2.10
N VAL A 28 -1.84 -4.95 -2.74
CA VAL A 28 -1.51 -5.71 -3.95
C VAL A 28 -1.44 -7.21 -3.65
N LEU A 29 -0.73 -7.59 -2.58
CA LEU A 29 -0.63 -8.99 -2.15
C LEU A 29 -1.98 -9.58 -1.72
N ALA A 30 -2.88 -8.75 -1.22
CA ALA A 30 -4.25 -9.13 -0.88
C ALA A 30 -5.18 -9.21 -2.11
N GLY A 31 -4.69 -8.92 -3.32
CA GLY A 31 -5.49 -8.94 -4.55
C GLY A 31 -6.48 -7.77 -4.67
N ARG A 32 -6.31 -6.72 -3.86
CA ARG A 32 -7.18 -5.53 -3.83
C ARG A 32 -6.71 -4.41 -4.77
N ASP A 33 -5.59 -4.59 -5.46
CA ASP A 33 -5.08 -3.69 -6.50
C ASP A 33 -5.22 -4.31 -7.90
N ASN A 34 -6.29 -3.93 -8.61
CA ASN A 34 -6.55 -4.43 -9.95
C ASN A 34 -5.38 -4.13 -10.89
N TYR A 35 -4.79 -5.18 -11.46
CA TYR A 35 -3.63 -5.13 -12.35
C TYR A 35 -2.41 -4.40 -11.74
N CYS A 36 -2.29 -4.37 -10.41
CA CYS A 36 -1.19 -3.71 -9.69
C CYS A 36 -1.01 -2.22 -10.05
N VAL A 37 -2.06 -1.54 -10.52
CA VAL A 37 -1.96 -0.20 -11.08
C VAL A 37 -1.55 0.81 -10.02
N LYS A 38 -2.05 0.69 -8.78
CA LYS A 38 -1.66 1.60 -7.68
C LYS A 38 -0.20 1.41 -7.33
N TYR A 39 0.27 0.17 -7.24
CA TYR A 39 1.69 -0.13 -7.01
C TYR A 39 2.60 0.47 -8.08
N LEU A 40 2.27 0.26 -9.36
CA LEU A 40 3.08 0.79 -10.46
C LEU A 40 3.11 2.32 -10.48
N LYS A 41 1.99 2.98 -10.17
CA LYS A 41 1.93 4.44 -10.02
C LYS A 41 2.80 4.91 -8.86
N ALA A 42 2.71 4.25 -7.70
CA ALA A 42 3.51 4.59 -6.53
C ALA A 42 5.01 4.45 -6.82
N PHE A 43 5.41 3.40 -7.55
CA PHE A 43 6.78 3.18 -7.97
C PHE A 43 7.29 4.28 -8.89
N ARG A 44 6.52 4.62 -9.93
CA ARG A 44 6.86 5.71 -10.86
C ARG A 44 6.96 7.06 -10.16
N ASN A 45 6.13 7.28 -9.14
CA ASN A 45 6.13 8.49 -8.31
C ASN A 45 7.25 8.49 -7.25
N LYS A 46 8.15 7.49 -7.24
CA LYS A 46 9.26 7.35 -6.27
C LYS A 46 8.80 7.30 -4.81
N GLN A 47 7.58 6.78 -4.56
CA GLN A 47 7.01 6.70 -3.21
C GLN A 47 7.63 5.60 -2.35
N PHE A 48 8.42 4.69 -2.96
CA PHE A 48 9.19 3.65 -2.26
C PHE A 48 10.65 4.03 -1.97
N LYS A 49 11.01 5.32 -2.12
CA LYS A 49 12.31 5.82 -1.68
C LYS A 49 12.19 6.37 -0.26
N PHE A 50 12.95 5.76 0.65
CA PHE A 50 13.03 6.11 2.06
C PHE A 50 14.28 6.94 2.32
#